data_AF-A0A967SRM9-F1
#
_entry.id   AF-A0A967SRM9-F1
#
_cell.length_a   1.000
_cell.length_b   1.000
_cell.length_c   1.000
_cell.angle_alpha   90.00
_cell.angle_beta   90.00
_cell.angle_gamma   90.00
#
_symmetry.space_group_name_H-M   'P 1'
#
loop_
_entity.id
_entity.type
_entity.pdbx_description
1 polymer ?
#
loop_
_entity_poly.entity_id
_entity_poly.type
_entity_poly.pdbx_seq_one_letter_code
_entity_poly.pdbx_strand_id
1 'polypeptide(L)'
;NIDNKSTEEILRIINKEDHTIPAIVEKEIPYIAKAVDILVDAFKKGGRLFYIGAGTSGRLGVLDAAECPPTFGTNPEMVQGIIAGG
;
A
#
# COMPACT_ATOMS: atom_id res chain seq x y z
N ASN A 1 -25.02 -14.68 1.37
CA ASN A 1 -25.14 -16.09 0.97
C ASN A 1 -24.12 -16.42 -0.12
N ILE A 2 -22.85 -16.09 0.14
CA ILE A 2 -21.72 -16.38 -0.77
C ILE A 2 -21.24 -17.82 -0.57
N ASP A 3 -21.46 -18.33 0.64
CA ASP A 3 -21.21 -19.68 1.14
C ASP A 3 -22.05 -20.77 0.45
N ASN A 4 -23.20 -20.42 -0.14
CA ASN A 4 -24.01 -21.38 -0.92
C ASN A 4 -23.79 -21.30 -2.45
N LYS A 5 -22.74 -20.61 -2.91
CA LYS A 5 -22.44 -20.43 -4.33
C LYS A 5 -21.45 -21.48 -4.83
N SER A 6 -21.50 -21.76 -6.14
CA SER A 6 -20.43 -22.54 -6.77
C SER A 6 -19.09 -21.81 -6.69
N THR A 7 -17.98 -22.54 -6.74
CA THR A 7 -16.63 -21.94 -6.72
C THR A 7 -16.46 -20.87 -7.80
N GLU A 8 -16.98 -21.10 -9.02
CA GLU A 8 -16.91 -20.12 -10.10
C GLU A 8 -17.69 -18.84 -9.76
N GLU A 9 -18.92 -18.96 -9.23
CA GLU A 9 -19.70 -17.81 -8.81
C GLU A 9 -19.00 -17.02 -7.70
N ILE A 10 -18.39 -17.69 -6.72
CA ILE A 10 -17.61 -17.04 -5.64
C ILE A 10 -16.45 -16.24 -6.25
N LEU A 11 -15.67 -16.84 -7.15
CA LEU A 11 -14.55 -16.16 -7.80
C LEU A 11 -15.01 -14.98 -8.65
N ARG A 12 -16.14 -15.09 -9.35
CA ARG A 12 -16.74 -13.98 -10.11
C ARG A 12 -17.22 -12.85 -9.20
N ILE A 13 -17.74 -13.18 -8.02
CA ILE A 13 -18.14 -12.17 -7.02
C ILE A 13 -16.89 -11.42 -6.52
N ILE A 14 -15.85 -12.14 -6.11
CA ILE A 14 -14.59 -11.51 -5.63
C ILE A 14 -13.98 -10.63 -6.72
N ASN A 15 -13.81 -11.16 -7.93
CA ASN A 15 -13.22 -10.40 -9.04
C ASN A 15 -14.06 -9.16 -9.40
N LYS A 16 -15.40 -9.26 -9.35
CA LYS A 16 -16.27 -8.11 -9.60
C LYS A 16 -16.04 -7.00 -8.58
N GLU A 17 -15.87 -7.33 -7.30
CA GLU A 17 -15.55 -6.33 -6.27
C GLU A 17 -14.14 -5.74 -6.46
N ASP A 18 -13.15 -6.57 -6.79
CA ASP A 18 -11.78 -6.11 -7.06
C ASP A 18 -11.72 -5.11 -8.23
N HIS A 19 -12.55 -5.31 -9.26
CA HIS A 19 -12.66 -4.38 -10.39
C HIS A 19 -13.15 -2.97 -10.01
N THR A 20 -13.75 -2.80 -8.83
CA THR A 20 -14.19 -1.47 -8.35
C THR A 20 -13.03 -0.64 -7.79
N ILE A 21 -11.94 -1.29 -7.36
CA ILE A 21 -10.83 -0.65 -6.64
C ILE A 21 -10.12 0.42 -7.51
N PRO A 22 -9.72 0.14 -8.78
CA PRO A 22 -9.00 1.13 -9.58
C PRO A 22 -9.77 2.44 -9.76
N ALA A 23 -11.08 2.37 -9.99
CA ALA A 23 -11.92 3.55 -10.18
C ALA A 23 -12.11 4.38 -8.89
N ILE A 24 -11.98 3.75 -7.72
CA ILE A 24 -11.99 4.45 -6.43
C ILE A 24 -10.63 5.12 -6.20
N VAL A 25 -9.53 4.41 -6.44
CA VAL A 25 -8.17 4.95 -6.31
C VAL A 25 -7.95 6.14 -7.26
N GLU A 26 -8.51 6.09 -8.47
CA GLU A 26 -8.45 7.19 -9.44
C GLU A 26 -9.00 8.50 -8.85
N LYS A 27 -10.09 8.43 -8.08
CA LYS A 27 -10.69 9.60 -7.44
C LYS A 27 -9.81 10.21 -6.35
N GLU A 28 -8.93 9.41 -5.75
CA GLU A 28 -8.04 9.82 -4.68
C GLU A 28 -6.67 10.33 -5.17
N ILE A 29 -6.40 10.26 -6.49
CA ILE A 29 -5.15 10.76 -7.10
C ILE A 29 -4.78 12.17 -6.62
N PRO A 30 -5.70 13.15 -6.50
CA PRO A 30 -5.34 14.49 -6.03
C PRO A 30 -4.78 14.54 -4.59
N TYR A 31 -5.19 13.61 -3.73
CA TYR A 31 -4.68 13.51 -2.36
C TYR A 31 -3.38 12.70 -2.30
N ILE A 32 -3.30 11.62 -3.09
CA ILE A 32 -2.08 10.83 -3.23
C ILE A 32 -0.93 11.70 -3.78
N ALA A 33 -1.20 12.54 -4.79
CA ALA A 33 -0.23 13.47 -5.34
C ALA A 33 0.33 14.44 -4.28
N LYS A 34 -0.53 15.02 -3.45
CA LYS A 34 -0.10 15.89 -2.34
C LYS A 34 0.78 15.16 -1.34
N ALA A 35 0.46 13.90 -1.02
CA ALA A 35 1.28 13.08 -0.14
C ALA A 35 2.66 12.82 -0.76
N VAL A 36 2.72 12.49 -2.05
CA VAL A 36 3.97 12.30 -2.79
C VAL A 36 4.82 13.57 -2.78
N ASP A 37 4.25 14.74 -3.03
CA ASP A 37 4.99 16.01 -3.02
C ASP A 37 5.64 16.28 -1.65
N ILE A 38 4.90 16.07 -0.55
CA ILE A 38 5.42 16.18 0.82
C ILE A 38 6.58 15.22 1.06
N LEU A 39 6.46 13.97 0.59
CA LEU A 39 7.48 12.95 0.77
C LEU A 39 8.75 13.24 -0.04
N VAL A 40 8.61 13.70 -1.28
CA VAL A 40 9.74 14.13 -2.11
C VAL A 40 10.51 15.27 -1.44
N ASP A 41 9.81 16.26 -0.90
CA ASP A 41 10.42 17.36 -0.17
C ASP A 41 11.11 16.90 1.13
N ALA A 42 10.53 15.92 1.84
CA ALA A 42 11.14 15.32 3.01
C ALA A 42 12.44 14.58 2.64
N PHE A 43 12.42 13.75 1.59
CA PHE A 43 13.61 13.03 1.12
C PHE A 43 14.73 13.95 0.67
N LYS A 44 14.42 15.03 -0.06
CA LYS A 44 15.43 16.03 -0.46
C LYS A 44 16.13 16.69 0.74
N LYS A 45 15.47 16.72 1.89
CA LYS A 45 16.02 17.24 3.16
C LYS A 45 16.69 16.17 4.02
N GLY A 46 16.89 14.95 3.49
CA GLY A 46 17.45 13.82 4.22
C GLY A 46 16.46 13.15 5.19
N GLY A 47 15.16 13.40 5.02
CA GLY A 47 14.08 12.77 5.78
C GLY A 47 13.86 11.31 5.40
N ARG A 48 12.91 10.67 6.09
CA ARG A 48 12.55 9.26 5.93
C ARG A 48 11.03 9.09 5.90
N LEU A 49 10.55 8.04 5.26
CA LEU A 49 9.15 7.64 5.24
C LEU A 49 8.92 6.47 6.21
N PHE A 50 7.89 6.59 7.04
CA PHE A 50 7.45 5.54 7.95
C PHE A 50 6.01 5.16 7.66
N TYR A 51 5.78 3.92 7.22
CA TYR A 51 4.45 3.32 7.23
C TYR A 51 4.19 2.71 8.61
N ILE A 52 3.03 2.98 9.20
CA ILE A 52 2.69 2.49 10.54
C ILE A 52 1.31 1.85 10.50
N GLY A 53 1.19 0.62 10.97
CA GLY A 53 -0.09 -0.09 10.97
C GLY A 53 -0.11 -1.36 11.81
N ALA A 54 -1.25 -2.04 11.81
CA ALA A 54 -1.43 -3.35 12.45
C ALA A 54 -1.96 -4.35 11.41
N GLY A 55 -1.81 -5.65 11.69
CA GLY A 55 -2.37 -6.71 10.83
C GLY A 55 -1.97 -6.57 9.36
N THR A 56 -2.93 -6.69 8.45
CA THR A 56 -2.70 -6.59 6.99
C THR A 56 -2.11 -5.25 6.58
N SER A 57 -2.60 -4.12 7.12
CA SER A 57 -2.09 -2.79 6.76
C SER A 57 -0.62 -2.62 7.15
N GLY A 58 -0.23 -3.06 8.34
CA GLY A 58 1.17 -3.05 8.76
C GLY A 58 2.05 -3.93 7.87
N ARG A 59 1.57 -5.13 7.52
CA ARG A 59 2.30 -6.05 6.63
C ARG A 59 2.49 -5.48 5.22
N LEU A 60 1.49 -4.78 4.67
CA LEU A 60 1.63 -4.10 3.38
C LEU A 60 2.66 -2.97 3.43
N GLY A 61 2.70 -2.19 4.53
CA GLY A 61 3.74 -1.18 4.71
C GLY A 61 5.15 -1.76 4.84
N VAL A 62 5.30 -2.91 5.52
CA VAL A 62 6.58 -3.64 5.59
C VAL A 62 6.97 -4.18 4.21
N LEU A 63 6.02 -4.72 3.44
CA LEU A 63 6.25 -5.21 2.09
C LEU A 63 6.78 -4.11 1.16
N ASP A 64 6.08 -2.97 1.08
CA ASP A 64 6.48 -1.84 0.23
C ASP A 64 7.87 -1.29 0.60
N ALA A 65 8.12 -1.14 1.91
CA ALA A 65 9.43 -0.69 2.40
C ALA A 65 10.57 -1.67 2.02
N ALA A 66 10.32 -2.98 2.10
CA ALA A 66 11.31 -4.00 1.76
C ALA A 66 11.68 -4.03 0.26
N GLU A 67 10.77 -3.58 -0.60
CA GLU A 67 11.00 -3.50 -2.05
C GLU A 67 11.81 -2.27 -2.45
N CYS A 68 11.88 -1.22 -1.63
CA CYS A 68 12.57 0.03 -1.98
C CYS A 68 14.08 -0.14 -2.24
N PRO A 69 14.89 -0.79 -1.37
CA PRO A 69 16.31 -0.98 -1.63
C PRO A 69 16.65 -1.76 -2.92
N PRO A 70 16.06 -2.94 -3.20
CA PRO A 70 16.40 -3.68 -4.42
C PRO A 70 15.84 -3.03 -5.69
N THR A 71 14.72 -2.30 -5.61
CA THR A 71 14.10 -1.65 -6.79
C THR A 71 14.79 -0.35 -7.17
N PHE A 72 15.15 0.47 -6.18
CA PHE A 72 15.63 1.84 -6.39
C PHE A 72 17.05 2.10 -5.88
N GLY A 73 17.72 1.12 -5.27
CA GLY A 73 19.06 1.29 -4.70
C GLY A 73 19.12 2.19 -3.47
N THR A 74 18.00 2.39 -2.78
CA THR A 74 17.91 3.28 -1.62
C THR A 74 18.56 2.67 -0.37
N ASN A 75 19.00 3.52 0.56
CA ASN A 75 19.35 3.06 1.91
C ASN A 75 18.12 2.42 2.58
N PRO A 76 18.22 1.23 3.22
CA PRO A 76 17.11 0.59 3.93
C PRO A 76 16.42 1.47 4.99
N GLU A 77 17.11 2.47 5.53
CA GLU A 77 16.49 3.39 6.50
C GLU A 77 15.59 4.45 5.87
N MET A 78 15.68 4.67 4.54
CA MET A 78 14.95 5.73 3.84
C MET A 78 13.43 5.52 3.87
N VAL A 79 12.97 4.26 3.79
CA VAL A 79 11.56 3.85 3.86
C VAL A 79 11.45 2.68 4.82
N GLN A 80 10.59 2.78 5.83
CA GLN A 80 10.44 1.76 6.88
C GLN A 80 8.97 1.45 7.16
N GLY A 81 8.65 0.16 7.30
CA GLY A 81 7.35 -0.31 7.80
C GLY A 81 7.43 -0.67 9.28
N ILE A 82 6.51 -0.13 10.10
CA ILE A 82 6.37 -0.39 11.53
C ILE A 82 5.03 -1.07 11.76
N ILE A 83 5.07 -2.28 12.31
CA ILE A 83 3.88 -3.08 12.60
C ILE A 83 3.62 -3.20 14.09
N ALA A 84 2.36 -3.02 14.49
CA ALA A 84 1.94 -3.25 15.87
C ALA A 84 2.17 -4.71 16.27
N GLY A 85 2.85 -4.92 17.40
CA GLY A 85 3.27 -6.24 17.88
C GLY A 85 4.76 -6.54 17.68
N GLY A 86 5.49 -5.66 17.00
CA GLY A 86 6.91 -5.85 16.65
C GLY A 86 7.05 -6.27 15.20
#